data_AF-A0A3R7K5K7-F1
#
_entry.id   AF-A0A3R7K5K7-F1
#
_cell.length_a   1.000
_cell.length_b   1.000
_cell.length_c   1.000
_cell.angle_alpha   90.00
_cell.angle_beta   90.00
_cell.angle_gamma   90.00
#
_symmetry.space_group_name_H-M   'P 1'
#
loop_
_entity.id
_entity.type
_entity.pdbx_description
1 polymer ?
#
loop_
_entity_poly.entity_id
_entity_poly.type
_entity_poly.pdbx_seq_one_letter_code
_entity_poly.pdbx_strand_id
1 'polypeptide(L)'
;MQLRFPLPAGYFAKFDLLPNEVQSYRVLANDIVRETRRDLDHYIKDGRNFIDAHTWKLARSKDRLHCYRKRSTQGSAHQLGLYGATGSEMSVGGSSSTDSYGYSTRSRPSTSVTSSHSRSEDDGKLSVSTRSSDDGEPSRKSMQPSVIGYGIVDGSLDDLVYGIYQSSTDEMKTLGAFLGDDALIDCAVLHTVRQTRSSYLGLKWKLQRTVGGNRDCCFLEYVGVSMDDNGKRFGYHVLESVPVGNCPQFDDNSIVRTKMSFCYIFRPGKLADQVEIFMEGATCGSRSEENLGDGSEAVWGIAWR
;
A
#
# COMPACT_ATOMS: atom_id res chain seq x y z
N MET A 1 -12.15 28.90 -6.96
CA MET A 1 -12.13 29.44 -5.58
C MET A 1 -10.91 28.84 -4.91
N GLN A 2 -10.02 29.63 -4.33
CA GLN A 2 -8.80 29.10 -3.69
C GLN A 2 -9.19 28.41 -2.38
N LEU A 3 -8.82 27.14 -2.20
CA LEU A 3 -9.09 26.41 -0.97
C LEU A 3 -8.25 27.00 0.17
N ARG A 4 -8.86 27.11 1.35
CA ARG A 4 -8.18 27.51 2.58
C ARG A 4 -8.35 26.42 3.62
N PHE A 5 -7.23 26.02 4.22
CA PHE A 5 -7.18 25.00 5.26
C PHE A 5 -6.98 25.64 6.64
N PRO A 6 -7.53 25.05 7.72
CA PRO A 6 -8.43 23.90 7.70
C PRO A 6 -9.76 24.22 6.99
N LEU A 7 -10.38 23.22 6.39
CA LEU A 7 -11.65 23.36 5.69
C LEU A 7 -12.73 23.82 6.67
N PRO A 8 -13.72 24.59 6.22
CA PRO A 8 -14.83 25.00 7.06
C PRO A 8 -15.62 23.78 7.55
N ALA A 9 -16.22 23.89 8.73
CA ALA A 9 -17.05 22.84 9.29
C ALA A 9 -18.19 22.48 8.32
N GLY A 10 -18.40 21.18 8.10
CA GLY A 10 -19.42 20.68 7.18
C GLY A 10 -19.08 20.82 5.69
N TYR A 11 -17.82 21.08 5.34
CA TYR A 11 -17.37 21.11 3.94
C TYR A 11 -17.72 19.83 3.18
N PHE A 12 -17.48 18.66 3.79
CA PHE A 12 -17.93 17.38 3.25
C PHE A 12 -19.40 17.17 3.63
N ALA A 13 -20.25 16.99 2.62
CA ALA A 13 -21.65 16.65 2.83
C ALA A 13 -21.76 15.32 3.56
N LYS A 14 -22.68 15.24 4.53
CA LYS A 14 -23.05 13.96 5.17
C LYS A 14 -23.75 13.07 4.14
N PHE A 15 -23.50 11.78 4.22
CA PHE A 15 -24.10 10.78 3.37
C PHE A 15 -24.28 9.48 4.13
N ASP A 16 -25.20 8.65 3.65
CA ASP A 16 -25.43 7.30 4.14
C ASP A 16 -24.87 6.28 3.14
N LEU A 17 -24.38 5.16 3.65
CA LEU A 17 -23.92 4.04 2.84
C LEU A 17 -25.04 3.03 2.64
N LEU A 18 -25.15 2.51 1.43
CA LEU A 18 -26.05 1.41 1.13
C LEU A 18 -25.56 0.12 1.83
N PRO A 19 -26.46 -0.82 2.17
CA PRO A 19 -26.08 -2.06 2.87
C PRO A 19 -25.00 -2.89 2.15
N ASN A 20 -25.01 -2.90 0.81
CA ASN A 20 -24.00 -3.56 -0.01
C ASN A 20 -22.63 -2.86 0.04
N GLU A 21 -22.60 -1.53 0.12
CA GLU A 21 -21.36 -0.75 0.30
C GLU A 21 -20.75 -1.03 1.68
N VAL A 22 -21.58 -1.00 2.73
CA VAL A 22 -21.17 -1.37 4.10
C VAL A 22 -20.57 -2.78 4.13
N GLN A 23 -21.24 -3.74 3.50
CA GLN A 23 -20.73 -5.11 3.44
C GLN A 23 -19.43 -5.20 2.64
N SER A 24 -19.31 -4.46 1.53
CA SER A 24 -18.09 -4.45 0.70
C SER A 24 -16.89 -3.90 1.48
N TYR A 25 -17.06 -2.80 2.22
CA TYR A 25 -15.99 -2.26 3.07
C TYR A 25 -15.60 -3.21 4.21
N ARG A 26 -16.57 -3.92 4.80
CA ARG A 26 -16.28 -4.94 5.82
C ARG A 26 -15.48 -6.10 5.25
N VAL A 27 -15.87 -6.62 4.08
CA VAL A 27 -15.15 -7.71 3.42
C VAL A 27 -13.72 -7.28 3.07
N LEU A 28 -13.57 -6.12 2.43
CA LEU A 28 -12.26 -5.55 2.09
C LEU A 28 -11.34 -5.43 3.31
N ALA A 29 -11.81 -4.82 4.40
CA ALA A 29 -11.00 -4.63 5.60
C ALA A 29 -10.58 -5.96 6.25
N ASN A 30 -11.48 -6.94 6.33
CA ASN A 30 -11.15 -8.25 6.90
C ASN A 30 -10.21 -9.04 6.00
N ASP A 31 -10.36 -8.95 4.67
CA ASP A 31 -9.46 -9.61 3.74
C ASP A 31 -8.04 -9.03 3.81
N ILE A 32 -7.89 -7.72 3.96
CA ILE A 32 -6.57 -7.08 4.15
C ILE A 32 -5.90 -7.57 5.43
N VAL A 33 -6.64 -7.67 6.54
CA VAL A 33 -6.12 -8.23 7.81
C VAL A 33 -5.70 -9.68 7.61
N ARG A 34 -6.55 -10.51 7.00
CA ARG A 34 -6.28 -11.93 6.74
C ARG A 34 -5.05 -12.14 5.85
N GLU A 35 -4.92 -11.37 4.77
CA GLU A 35 -3.78 -11.42 3.85
C GLU A 35 -2.48 -11.04 4.59
N THR A 36 -2.47 -9.89 5.27
CA THR A 36 -1.29 -9.40 5.99
C THR A 36 -0.87 -10.33 7.12
N ARG A 37 -1.81 -11.04 7.76
CA ARG A 37 -1.49 -12.08 8.74
C ARG A 37 -0.78 -13.27 8.12
N ARG A 38 -1.18 -13.71 6.93
CA ARG A 38 -0.47 -14.78 6.22
C ARG A 38 0.94 -14.33 5.85
N ASP A 39 1.08 -13.09 5.38
CA ASP A 39 2.38 -12.51 5.07
C ASP A 39 3.29 -12.47 6.32
N LEU A 40 2.73 -12.10 7.49
CA LEU A 40 3.42 -12.20 8.78
C LEU A 40 3.83 -13.64 9.13
N ASP A 41 2.94 -14.63 8.96
CA ASP A 41 3.24 -16.03 9.28
C ASP A 41 4.38 -16.57 8.40
N HIS A 42 4.38 -16.23 7.11
CA HIS A 42 5.49 -16.51 6.20
C HIS A 42 6.79 -15.84 6.67
N TYR A 43 6.73 -14.54 7.00
CA TYR A 43 7.89 -13.80 7.50
C TYR A 43 8.48 -14.40 8.79
N ILE A 44 7.64 -14.90 9.69
CA ILE A 44 8.07 -15.59 10.91
C ILE A 44 8.71 -16.94 10.58
N LYS A 45 8.08 -17.73 9.70
CA LYS A 45 8.56 -19.06 9.30
C LYS A 45 9.93 -19.00 8.63
N ASP A 46 10.15 -17.98 7.80
CA ASP A 46 11.41 -17.77 7.06
C ASP A 46 12.52 -17.14 7.94
N GLY A 47 12.28 -17.00 9.25
CA GLY A 47 13.32 -16.74 10.24
C GLY A 47 13.46 -15.30 10.70
N ARG A 48 12.48 -14.41 10.48
CA ARG A 48 12.44 -12.98 10.91
C ARG A 48 13.63 -12.09 10.49
N ASN A 49 14.69 -12.66 9.92
CA ASN A 49 16.00 -12.02 9.75
C ASN A 49 16.51 -12.05 8.32
N PHE A 50 15.79 -12.68 7.38
CA PHE A 50 16.19 -12.70 5.98
C PHE A 50 15.39 -11.68 5.17
N ILE A 51 15.53 -10.41 5.53
CA ILE A 51 15.16 -9.34 4.61
C ILE A 51 16.26 -9.26 3.56
N ASP A 52 15.97 -9.76 2.36
CA ASP A 52 16.89 -9.70 1.23
C ASP A 52 17.31 -8.24 0.96
N ALA A 53 18.59 -7.94 1.22
CA ALA A 53 19.17 -6.61 1.06
C ALA A 53 19.20 -6.14 -0.40
N HIS A 54 19.09 -7.06 -1.38
CA HIS A 54 18.96 -6.73 -2.80
C HIS A 54 17.55 -6.24 -3.14
N THR A 55 16.53 -6.77 -2.48
CA THR A 55 15.13 -6.36 -2.70
C THR A 55 14.73 -5.18 -1.80
N TRP A 56 15.26 -5.13 -0.58
CA TRP A 56 14.84 -4.18 0.45
C TRP A 56 16.00 -3.30 0.92
N LYS A 57 15.70 -2.02 1.14
CA LYS A 57 16.63 -1.03 1.70
C LYS A 57 16.05 -0.54 3.01
N LEU A 58 16.84 -0.58 4.09
CA LEU A 58 16.47 0.06 5.35
C LEU A 58 16.23 1.55 5.08
N ALA A 59 15.08 2.03 5.50
CA ALA A 59 14.61 3.35 5.17
C ALA A 59 14.42 4.23 6.40
N ARG A 60 13.98 3.64 7.52
CA ARG A 60 13.98 4.29 8.83
C ARG A 60 14.19 3.21 9.90
N SER A 61 14.96 3.55 10.93
CA SER A 61 15.16 2.74 12.11
C SER A 61 15.19 3.66 13.31
N LYS A 62 14.49 3.30 14.37
CA LYS A 62 14.57 3.97 15.67
C LYS A 62 14.28 2.89 16.73
N ASP A 63 14.86 3.02 17.92
CA ASP A 63 14.86 1.99 18.99
C ASP A 63 14.75 0.53 18.49
N ARG A 64 13.60 -0.13 18.70
CA ARG A 64 13.35 -1.53 18.32
C ARG A 64 12.40 -1.67 17.14
N LEU A 65 12.17 -0.61 16.35
CA LEU A 65 11.35 -0.68 15.15
C LEU A 65 12.15 -0.30 13.89
N HIS A 66 11.97 -1.12 12.86
CA HIS A 66 12.70 -1.01 11.60
C HIS A 66 11.72 -1.02 10.43
N CYS A 67 11.91 -0.08 9.51
CA CYS A 67 11.15 0.08 8.28
C CYS A 67 12.06 -0.09 7.07
N TYR A 68 11.64 -0.94 6.14
CA TYR A 68 12.34 -1.23 4.89
C TYR A 68 11.45 -0.84 3.72
N ARG A 69 12.07 -0.25 2.70
CA ARG A 69 11.42 0.03 1.41
C ARG A 69 11.96 -0.88 0.33
N LYS A 70 11.11 -1.32 -0.58
CA LYS A 70 11.50 -2.07 -1.76
C LYS A 70 12.39 -1.18 -2.62
N ARG A 71 13.49 -1.74 -3.14
CA ARG A 71 14.33 -1.04 -4.12
C ARG A 71 13.58 -0.93 -5.44
N SER A 72 13.68 0.22 -6.09
CA SER A 72 13.23 0.34 -7.48
C SER A 72 14.15 -0.52 -8.35
N THR A 73 13.58 -1.40 -9.17
CA THR A 73 14.35 -2.21 -10.13
C THR A 73 14.80 -1.41 -11.37
N GLN A 74 14.58 -0.10 -11.40
CA GLN A 74 15.08 0.77 -12.47
C GLN A 74 16.57 1.08 -12.31
N GLY A 75 17.40 0.05 -12.52
CA GLY A 75 18.85 0.16 -12.67
C GLY A 75 19.40 -0.59 -13.88
N SER A 76 18.59 -1.35 -14.61
CA SER A 76 19.05 -2.17 -15.75
C SER A 76 18.51 -1.77 -17.12
N ALA A 77 17.63 -0.75 -17.20
CA ALA A 77 17.02 -0.32 -18.46
C ALA A 77 17.77 0.82 -19.18
N HIS A 78 18.89 1.31 -18.65
CA HIS A 78 19.71 2.35 -19.30
C HIS A 78 21.06 1.85 -19.83
N GLN A 79 21.25 0.53 -19.94
CA GLN A 79 22.44 -0.07 -20.55
C GLN A 79 22.10 -0.97 -21.74
N LEU A 80 21.13 -0.56 -22.56
CA LEU A 80 20.99 -1.00 -23.95
C LEU A 80 20.51 0.19 -24.80
N GLY A 81 21.23 1.31 -24.67
CA GLY A 81 21.17 2.41 -25.64
C GLY A 81 21.96 2.04 -26.90
N LEU A 82 21.45 1.08 -27.67
CA LEU A 82 21.67 1.07 -29.11
C LEU A 82 20.52 1.85 -29.76
N TYR A 83 20.80 2.37 -30.95
CA TYR A 83 19.94 3.18 -31.83
C TYR A 83 19.86 4.70 -31.49
N GLY A 84 20.63 5.47 -32.27
CA GLY A 84 20.03 6.64 -32.94
C GLY A 84 20.57 8.02 -32.57
N ALA A 85 21.87 8.25 -32.72
CA ALA A 85 22.34 9.60 -33.01
C ALA A 85 22.08 9.91 -34.50
N THR A 86 21.15 10.80 -34.81
CA THR A 86 21.23 11.61 -36.04
C THR A 86 20.70 13.00 -35.78
N GLY A 87 21.65 13.93 -35.65
CA GLY A 87 21.41 15.35 -35.89
C GLY A 87 21.16 15.61 -37.37
N SER A 88 20.35 16.63 -37.60
CA SER A 88 20.03 17.33 -38.83
C SER A 88 21.13 17.46 -39.89
N GLU A 89 20.80 17.18 -41.16
CA GLU A 89 21.27 17.92 -42.35
C GLU A 89 20.22 17.86 -43.48
N MET A 90 20.33 18.82 -44.39
CA MET A 90 19.28 19.39 -45.27
C MET A 90 19.39 18.89 -46.72
N SER A 91 18.24 18.78 -47.41
CA SER A 91 18.02 18.85 -48.89
C SER A 91 18.57 17.68 -49.73
N VAL A 92 18.03 17.22 -50.88
CA VAL A 92 17.28 17.79 -52.01
C VAL A 92 16.58 16.63 -52.78
N GLY A 93 15.40 16.87 -53.39
CA GLY A 93 15.06 16.36 -54.73
C GLY A 93 14.26 15.06 -54.91
N GLY A 94 13.26 15.09 -55.81
CA GLY A 94 13.02 14.01 -56.78
C GLY A 94 11.76 13.13 -56.64
N SER A 95 10.64 13.63 -57.19
CA SER A 95 9.68 12.97 -58.11
C SER A 95 9.30 11.47 -58.02
N SER A 96 7.96 11.24 -58.13
CA SER A 96 7.27 10.15 -58.85
C SER A 96 7.31 8.74 -58.21
N SER A 97 6.38 7.81 -58.37
CA SER A 97 4.98 7.72 -58.84
C SER A 97 4.60 6.23 -58.73
N THR A 98 3.32 5.96 -58.41
CA THR A 98 2.50 4.80 -58.85
C THR A 98 2.93 3.35 -58.58
N ASP A 99 1.96 2.60 -58.03
CA ASP A 99 1.47 1.30 -58.51
C ASP A 99 2.42 0.08 -58.46
N SER A 100 2.02 -1.17 -58.23
CA SER A 100 0.76 -1.86 -57.96
C SER A 100 1.06 -3.38 -58.06
N TYR A 101 0.17 -4.21 -57.52
CA TYR A 101 0.03 -5.67 -57.75
C TYR A 101 1.19 -6.58 -57.30
N GLY A 102 0.97 -7.78 -56.78
CA GLY A 102 -0.23 -8.57 -56.61
C GLY A 102 0.12 -10.00 -56.18
N TYR A 103 -0.93 -10.76 -55.89
CA TYR A 103 -1.01 -12.22 -55.67
C TYR A 103 -0.54 -12.75 -54.30
N SER A 104 -1.45 -13.12 -53.38
CA SER A 104 -2.15 -14.43 -53.27
C SER A 104 -1.15 -15.61 -53.23
N THR A 105 -1.11 -16.46 -52.20
CA THR A 105 -2.15 -17.46 -51.91
C THR A 105 -2.08 -18.03 -50.48
N ARG A 106 -3.28 -18.13 -49.89
CA ARG A 106 -3.85 -19.15 -48.99
C ARG A 106 -3.00 -20.31 -48.40
N SER A 107 -3.14 -20.41 -47.06
CA SER A 107 -3.62 -21.57 -46.28
C SER A 107 -2.67 -22.69 -45.82
N ARG A 108 -2.48 -22.73 -44.48
CA ARG A 108 -2.69 -23.82 -43.48
C ARG A 108 -2.88 -25.26 -43.99
N PRO A 109 -2.48 -26.34 -43.26
CA PRO A 109 -2.74 -26.59 -41.81
C PRO A 109 -1.54 -27.21 -41.03
N SER A 110 -1.37 -27.09 -39.71
CA SER A 110 -1.96 -27.79 -38.53
C SER A 110 -1.82 -29.33 -38.44
N THR A 111 -1.54 -29.76 -37.19
CA THR A 111 -1.50 -31.11 -36.58
C THR A 111 -0.24 -31.96 -36.88
N SER A 112 0.40 -32.69 -35.97
CA SER A 112 0.40 -32.83 -34.50
C SER A 112 1.41 -33.95 -34.16
N VAL A 113 1.79 -34.05 -32.87
CA VAL A 113 2.35 -35.22 -32.14
C VAL A 113 3.76 -35.73 -32.48
N THR A 114 4.65 -35.80 -31.48
CA THR A 114 5.00 -37.04 -30.73
C THR A 114 6.21 -36.84 -29.80
N SER A 115 6.13 -37.42 -28.58
CA SER A 115 7.16 -38.12 -27.78
C SER A 115 8.60 -37.58 -27.69
N SER A 116 9.41 -37.70 -26.65
CA SER A 116 9.38 -38.19 -25.26
C SER A 116 10.86 -38.19 -24.79
N HIS A 117 11.09 -38.08 -23.48
CA HIS A 117 12.34 -38.42 -22.75
C HIS A 117 13.59 -37.54 -22.92
N SER A 118 14.03 -36.94 -21.82
CA SER A 118 15.31 -37.28 -21.17
C SER A 118 15.41 -36.64 -19.79
N ARG A 119 15.95 -37.41 -18.86
CA ARG A 119 16.29 -37.03 -17.49
C ARG A 119 17.62 -36.28 -17.51
N SER A 120 17.73 -35.23 -16.71
CA SER A 120 19.00 -34.72 -16.21
C SER A 120 18.75 -34.20 -14.79
N GLU A 121 19.30 -34.92 -13.82
CA GLU A 121 19.57 -34.40 -12.48
C GLU A 121 20.77 -33.46 -12.63
N ASP A 122 20.63 -32.18 -12.30
CA ASP A 122 21.71 -31.41 -11.67
C ASP A 122 21.23 -30.06 -11.12
N ASP A 123 21.75 -29.77 -9.93
CA ASP A 123 21.95 -28.49 -9.27
C ASP A 123 20.83 -27.44 -9.18
N GLY A 124 20.28 -27.37 -7.96
CA GLY A 124 20.50 -26.18 -7.14
C GLY A 124 20.02 -24.85 -7.73
N LYS A 125 18.74 -24.75 -8.07
CA LYS A 125 18.14 -23.44 -8.40
C LYS A 125 16.64 -23.38 -8.08
N LEU A 126 16.30 -22.33 -7.34
CA LEU A 126 14.99 -21.67 -7.24
C LEU A 126 13.94 -22.33 -6.32
N SER A 127 13.62 -21.64 -5.22
CA SER A 127 12.25 -21.15 -5.08
C SER A 127 12.28 -19.71 -4.55
N VAL A 128 12.36 -18.78 -5.49
CA VAL A 128 11.66 -17.50 -5.31
C VAL A 128 10.19 -17.88 -5.16
N SER A 129 9.56 -17.52 -4.05
CA SER A 129 8.11 -17.59 -3.91
C SER A 129 7.46 -16.64 -4.92
N THR A 130 7.41 -17.05 -6.19
CA THR A 130 6.36 -16.66 -7.11
C THR A 130 5.07 -17.17 -6.48
N ARG A 131 4.26 -16.22 -6.00
CA ARG A 131 2.87 -16.40 -5.59
C ARG A 131 2.24 -17.56 -6.37
N SER A 132 1.94 -18.66 -5.68
CA SER A 132 1.15 -19.72 -6.27
C SER A 132 -0.24 -19.15 -6.54
N SER A 133 -0.55 -18.95 -7.81
CA SER A 133 -1.89 -18.64 -8.28
C SER A 133 -2.72 -19.93 -8.25
N ASP A 134 -3.28 -20.29 -7.10
CA ASP A 134 -4.64 -20.84 -6.95
C ASP A 134 -5.00 -20.94 -5.46
N ASP A 135 -6.30 -20.89 -5.14
CA ASP A 135 -6.94 -20.78 -3.81
C ASP A 135 -7.10 -19.35 -3.24
N GLY A 136 -8.05 -18.61 -3.82
CA GLY A 136 -8.67 -17.43 -3.22
C GLY A 136 -7.95 -16.13 -3.52
N GLU A 137 -8.38 -15.47 -4.59
CA GLU A 137 -7.93 -14.17 -5.10
C GLU A 137 -7.49 -13.19 -3.98
N PRO A 138 -6.23 -12.69 -3.99
CA PRO A 138 -5.78 -11.71 -3.01
C PRO A 138 -6.57 -10.41 -3.16
N SER A 139 -7.13 -9.92 -2.05
CA SER A 139 -7.99 -8.74 -2.02
C SER A 139 -7.23 -7.43 -2.22
N ARG A 140 -5.90 -7.42 -2.03
CA ARG A 140 -5.02 -6.29 -2.34
C ARG A 140 -4.86 -6.14 -3.86
N LYS A 141 -5.98 -5.91 -4.58
CA LYS A 141 -6.10 -5.99 -6.04
C LYS A 141 -5.33 -4.90 -6.81
N SER A 142 -4.69 -3.91 -6.18
CA SER A 142 -4.07 -2.79 -6.92
C SER A 142 -2.66 -2.37 -6.53
N MET A 143 -2.17 -2.65 -5.32
CA MET A 143 -0.88 -2.11 -4.86
C MET A 143 -0.04 -3.18 -4.17
N GLN A 144 1.06 -3.59 -4.80
CA GLN A 144 2.01 -4.48 -4.14
C GLN A 144 2.70 -3.73 -2.99
N PRO A 145 2.88 -4.36 -1.81
CA PRO A 145 3.66 -3.78 -0.73
C PRO A 145 5.04 -3.35 -1.22
N SER A 146 5.36 -2.08 -0.97
CA SER A 146 6.68 -1.49 -1.23
C SER A 146 7.37 -1.06 0.05
N VAL A 147 6.70 -1.26 1.19
CA VAL A 147 7.20 -0.99 2.54
C VAL A 147 6.85 -2.19 3.43
N ILE A 148 7.84 -2.66 4.19
CA ILE A 148 7.67 -3.64 5.27
C ILE A 148 8.27 -3.03 6.52
N GLY A 149 7.64 -3.24 7.66
CA GLY A 149 8.18 -2.83 8.94
C GLY A 149 7.92 -3.87 10.01
N TYR A 150 8.84 -3.95 10.96
CA TYR A 150 8.72 -4.83 12.09
C TYR A 150 9.38 -4.22 13.32
N GLY A 151 8.98 -4.72 14.48
CA GLY A 151 9.72 -4.49 15.71
C GLY A 151 8.89 -4.67 16.96
N ILE A 152 9.32 -4.03 18.04
CA ILE A 152 8.75 -4.24 19.38
C ILE A 152 8.52 -2.91 20.07
N VAL A 153 7.35 -2.78 20.70
CA VAL A 153 7.00 -1.67 21.58
C VAL A 153 6.64 -2.20 22.96
N ASP A 154 6.85 -1.38 23.98
CA ASP A 154 6.41 -1.71 25.34
C ASP A 154 4.92 -1.35 25.52
N GLY A 155 4.23 -2.11 26.36
CA GLY A 155 2.79 -1.99 26.61
C GLY A 155 1.98 -3.22 26.22
N SER A 156 0.66 -3.08 26.24
CA SER A 156 -0.28 -4.13 25.87
C SER A 156 -0.93 -3.90 24.50
N LEU A 157 -1.60 -4.93 23.96
CA LEU A 157 -2.41 -4.78 22.75
C LEU A 157 -3.51 -3.72 22.91
N ASP A 158 -4.10 -3.65 24.10
CA ASP A 158 -5.19 -2.71 24.38
C ASP A 158 -4.66 -1.27 24.42
N ASP A 159 -3.49 -1.04 25.02
CA ASP A 159 -2.86 0.29 25.05
C ASP A 159 -2.56 0.77 23.63
N LEU A 160 -1.96 -0.10 22.81
CA LEU A 160 -1.61 0.24 21.44
C LEU A 160 -2.85 0.54 20.60
N VAL A 161 -3.86 -0.34 20.63
CA VAL A 161 -5.11 -0.16 19.87
C VAL A 161 -5.89 1.06 20.37
N TYR A 162 -5.92 1.32 21.67
CA TYR A 162 -6.55 2.51 22.23
C TYR A 162 -5.84 3.79 21.78
N GLY A 163 -4.51 3.79 21.73
CA GLY A 163 -3.71 4.93 21.26
C GLY A 163 -4.01 5.32 19.81
N ILE A 164 -4.20 4.35 18.90
CA ILE A 164 -4.56 4.60 17.49
C ILE A 164 -6.06 4.78 17.25
N TYR A 165 -6.91 4.49 18.23
CA TYR A 165 -8.36 4.53 18.03
C TYR A 165 -8.85 5.97 17.91
N GLN A 166 -9.29 6.37 16.71
CA GLN A 166 -9.84 7.69 16.47
C GLN A 166 -11.19 7.56 15.75
N SER A 167 -12.26 8.01 16.38
CA SER A 167 -13.65 7.92 15.88
C SER A 167 -14.23 9.25 15.44
N SER A 168 -13.61 10.38 15.82
CA SER A 168 -14.01 11.73 15.42
C SER A 168 -12.87 12.52 14.76
N THR A 169 -13.23 13.62 14.09
CA THR A 169 -12.24 14.53 13.48
C THR A 169 -11.35 15.19 14.54
N ASP A 170 -11.90 15.56 15.69
CA ASP A 170 -11.16 16.21 16.77
C ASP A 170 -10.16 15.23 17.42
N GLU A 171 -10.57 13.96 17.56
CA GLU A 171 -9.70 12.85 17.95
C GLU A 171 -8.53 12.71 16.95
N MET A 172 -8.81 12.64 15.64
CA MET A 172 -7.74 12.58 14.63
C MET A 172 -6.75 13.75 14.71
N LYS A 173 -7.24 14.97 14.93
CA LYS A 173 -6.40 16.17 15.09
C LYS A 173 -5.57 16.12 16.38
N THR A 174 -6.19 15.67 17.47
CA THR A 174 -5.53 15.50 18.77
C THR A 174 -4.42 14.46 18.67
N LEU A 175 -4.68 13.32 18.03
CA LEU A 175 -3.66 12.32 17.79
C LEU A 175 -2.54 12.88 16.91
N GLY A 176 -2.85 13.51 15.78
CA GLY A 176 -1.84 14.13 14.92
C GLY A 176 -0.92 15.11 15.68
N ALA A 177 -1.51 15.97 16.52
CA ALA A 177 -0.75 16.90 17.36
C ALA A 177 0.09 16.18 18.44
N PHE A 178 -0.45 15.15 19.09
CA PHE A 178 0.27 14.36 20.09
C PHE A 178 1.49 13.65 19.52
N LEU A 179 1.35 13.12 18.30
CA LEU A 179 2.42 12.44 17.56
C LEU A 179 3.44 13.39 16.95
N GLY A 180 3.13 14.70 16.90
CA GLY A 180 3.99 15.69 16.24
C GLY A 180 3.98 15.54 14.72
N ASP A 181 2.84 15.16 14.13
CA ASP A 181 2.68 15.07 12.67
C ASP A 181 2.58 16.48 12.07
N ASP A 182 3.73 17.14 11.91
CA ASP A 182 3.85 18.47 11.31
C ASP A 182 3.43 18.50 9.82
N ALA A 183 3.33 17.32 9.18
CA ALA A 183 2.90 17.20 7.81
C ALA A 183 1.36 17.24 7.67
N LEU A 184 0.60 16.88 8.71
CA LEU A 184 -0.86 16.92 8.70
C LEU A 184 -1.38 18.36 8.61
N ILE A 185 -1.97 18.71 7.46
CA ILE A 185 -2.56 20.03 7.23
C ILE A 185 -4.01 20.06 7.73
N ASP A 186 -4.79 19.03 7.40
CA ASP A 186 -6.18 18.91 7.83
C ASP A 186 -6.66 17.46 7.70
N CYS A 187 -7.76 17.13 8.37
CA CYS A 187 -8.39 15.83 8.29
C CYS A 187 -9.88 15.89 8.64
N ALA A 188 -10.60 14.85 8.25
CA ALA A 188 -12.01 14.69 8.56
C ALA A 188 -12.40 13.21 8.63
N VAL A 189 -13.28 12.87 9.59
CA VAL A 189 -14.09 11.66 9.51
C VAL A 189 -15.24 11.92 8.55
N LEU A 190 -15.32 11.13 7.48
CA LEU A 190 -16.35 11.26 6.44
C LEU A 190 -17.61 10.48 6.82
N HIS A 191 -17.44 9.25 7.31
CA HIS A 191 -18.55 8.38 7.69
C HIS A 191 -18.09 7.27 8.64
N THR A 192 -18.87 6.95 9.67
CA THR A 192 -18.57 5.84 10.60
C THR A 192 -19.42 4.62 10.26
N VAL A 193 -18.79 3.54 9.81
CA VAL A 193 -19.48 2.30 9.39
C VAL A 193 -19.81 1.42 10.59
N ARG A 194 -18.89 1.30 11.55
CA ARG A 194 -19.09 0.58 12.81
C ARG A 194 -18.18 1.14 13.88
N GLN A 195 -18.75 1.36 15.06
CA GLN A 195 -18.01 1.76 16.24
C GLN A 195 -18.39 0.88 17.43
N THR A 196 -17.39 0.33 18.10
CA THR A 196 -17.53 -0.46 19.33
C THR A 196 -16.42 -0.07 20.29
N ARG A 197 -16.46 -0.55 21.53
CA ARG A 197 -15.40 -0.29 22.52
C ARG A 197 -14.03 -0.86 22.12
N SER A 198 -13.99 -1.86 21.24
CA SER A 198 -12.78 -2.62 20.89
C SER A 198 -12.46 -2.63 19.39
N SER A 199 -13.29 -1.99 18.56
CA SER A 199 -13.05 -1.87 17.12
C SER A 199 -13.77 -0.66 16.52
N TYR A 200 -13.16 -0.10 15.48
CA TYR A 200 -13.69 0.99 14.66
C TYR A 200 -13.50 0.66 13.18
N LEU A 201 -14.52 0.95 12.37
CA LEU A 201 -14.49 0.90 10.91
C LEU A 201 -15.13 2.19 10.38
N GLY A 202 -14.42 2.96 9.56
CA GLY A 202 -14.97 4.19 9.00
C GLY A 202 -14.19 4.73 7.81
N LEU A 203 -14.81 5.67 7.10
CA LEU A 203 -14.24 6.42 5.99
C LEU A 203 -13.69 7.75 6.49
N LYS A 204 -12.48 8.07 6.09
CA LYS A 204 -11.74 9.25 6.52
C LYS A 204 -11.07 9.93 5.36
N TRP A 205 -10.73 11.20 5.57
CA TRP A 205 -9.92 12.00 4.68
C TRP A 205 -8.81 12.67 5.45
N LYS A 206 -7.64 12.81 4.81
CA LYS A 206 -6.53 13.60 5.31
C LYS A 206 -5.84 14.35 4.18
N LEU A 207 -5.27 15.50 4.51
CA LEU A 207 -4.40 16.30 3.67
C LEU A 207 -3.05 16.45 4.36
N GLN A 208 -1.98 16.10 3.64
CA GLN A 208 -0.63 16.17 4.14
C GLN A 208 0.27 16.99 3.22
N ARG A 209 1.23 17.67 3.82
CA ARG A 209 2.32 18.36 3.12
C ARG A 209 3.36 17.33 2.70
N THR A 210 3.68 17.28 1.41
CA THR A 210 4.76 16.41 0.91
C THR A 210 5.76 17.18 0.05
N VAL A 211 6.93 16.58 -0.15
CA VAL A 211 7.91 17.10 -1.11
C VAL A 211 7.31 16.99 -2.52
N GLY A 212 7.17 18.13 -3.20
CA GLY A 212 6.55 18.20 -4.53
C GLY A 212 5.04 18.49 -4.54
N GLY A 213 4.43 18.83 -3.40
CA GLY A 213 3.05 19.33 -3.35
C GLY A 213 2.24 18.75 -2.19
N ASN A 214 1.06 19.32 -1.96
CA ASN A 214 0.14 18.78 -0.97
C ASN A 214 -0.57 17.54 -1.54
N ARG A 215 -0.78 16.53 -0.70
CA ARG A 215 -1.41 15.28 -1.09
C ARG A 215 -2.58 14.98 -0.18
N ASP A 216 -3.71 14.64 -0.79
CA ASP A 216 -4.89 14.25 -0.06
C ASP A 216 -5.23 12.77 -0.31
N CYS A 217 -5.94 12.16 0.63
CA CYS A 217 -6.36 10.77 0.53
C CYS A 217 -7.70 10.59 1.22
N CYS A 218 -8.68 9.97 0.53
CA CYS A 218 -9.87 9.39 1.18
C CYS A 218 -9.61 7.87 1.36
N PHE A 219 -9.82 7.35 2.56
CA PHE A 219 -9.44 5.99 2.94
C PHE A 219 -10.41 5.38 3.95
N LEU A 220 -10.52 4.05 3.90
CA LEU A 220 -11.11 3.21 4.90
C LEU A 220 -10.09 2.98 6.01
N GLU A 221 -10.48 3.22 7.25
CA GLU A 221 -9.71 2.83 8.43
C GLU A 221 -10.44 1.74 9.19
N TYR A 222 -9.73 0.66 9.52
CA TYR A 222 -10.23 -0.44 10.33
C TYR A 222 -9.24 -0.77 11.43
N VAL A 223 -9.65 -0.63 12.68
CA VAL A 223 -8.77 -0.81 13.83
C VAL A 223 -9.47 -1.58 14.92
N GLY A 224 -8.74 -2.43 15.64
CA GLY A 224 -9.28 -3.17 16.76
C GLY A 224 -8.45 -4.37 17.17
N VAL A 225 -9.09 -5.23 17.96
CA VAL A 225 -8.56 -6.50 18.46
C VAL A 225 -9.44 -7.67 18.04
N SER A 226 -8.84 -8.82 17.76
CA SER A 226 -9.54 -10.07 17.43
C SER A 226 -8.79 -11.27 17.99
N MET A 227 -9.44 -12.43 17.94
CA MET A 227 -8.80 -13.74 18.17
C MET A 227 -8.51 -14.42 16.83
N ASP A 228 -7.44 -15.18 16.79
CA ASP A 228 -7.17 -16.11 15.70
C ASP A 228 -7.80 -17.49 15.93
N ASP A 229 -7.65 -18.38 14.94
CA ASP A 229 -8.19 -19.74 14.98
C ASP A 229 -7.58 -20.60 16.10
N ASN A 230 -6.44 -20.20 16.65
CA ASN A 230 -5.79 -20.84 17.79
C ASN A 230 -6.19 -20.21 19.14
N GLY A 231 -7.13 -19.26 19.13
CA GLY A 231 -7.55 -18.51 20.32
C GLY A 231 -6.53 -17.47 20.79
N LYS A 232 -5.50 -17.16 20.01
CA LYS A 232 -4.52 -16.13 20.34
C LYS A 232 -5.04 -14.76 19.92
N ARG A 233 -4.94 -13.81 20.85
CA ARG A 233 -5.35 -12.42 20.63
C ARG A 233 -4.33 -11.66 19.79
N PHE A 234 -4.82 -10.86 18.85
CA PHE A 234 -4.02 -9.95 18.05
C PHE A 234 -4.76 -8.64 17.81
N GLY A 235 -4.01 -7.56 17.63
CA GLY A 235 -4.53 -6.26 17.19
C GLY A 235 -4.30 -6.07 15.69
N TYR A 236 -5.09 -5.21 15.08
CA TYR A 236 -4.95 -4.83 13.67
C TYR A 236 -5.23 -3.35 13.47
N HIS A 237 -4.61 -2.78 12.44
CA HIS A 237 -4.90 -1.44 11.93
C HIS A 237 -4.74 -1.41 10.42
N VAL A 238 -5.81 -1.12 9.71
CA VAL A 238 -5.86 -1.04 8.25
C VAL A 238 -6.10 0.40 7.85
N LEU A 239 -5.35 0.86 6.84
CA LEU A 239 -5.52 2.13 6.16
C LEU A 239 -5.55 1.85 4.65
N GLU A 240 -6.73 1.81 4.05
CA GLU A 240 -6.90 1.43 2.65
C GLU A 240 -7.60 2.55 1.88
N SER A 241 -6.98 3.07 0.83
CA SER A 241 -7.62 4.06 -0.04
C SER A 241 -8.83 3.47 -0.75
N VAL A 242 -9.96 4.16 -0.63
CA VAL A 242 -11.19 3.80 -1.31
C VAL A 242 -11.78 5.01 -2.01
N PRO A 243 -12.42 4.83 -3.18
CA PRO A 243 -13.20 5.90 -3.77
C PRO A 243 -14.38 6.23 -2.84
N VAL A 244 -14.59 7.52 -2.60
CA VAL A 244 -15.73 8.02 -1.83
C VAL A 244 -16.38 9.11 -2.66
N GLY A 245 -17.59 8.86 -3.17
CA GLY A 245 -18.27 9.78 -4.10
C GLY A 245 -18.49 11.18 -3.52
N ASN A 246 -18.71 11.28 -2.21
CA ASN A 246 -18.89 12.53 -1.47
C ASN A 246 -17.56 13.23 -1.11
N CYS A 247 -16.42 12.65 -1.49
CA CYS A 247 -15.06 13.19 -1.31
C CYS A 247 -14.32 13.13 -2.67
N PRO A 248 -14.81 13.82 -3.71
CA PRO A 248 -14.13 13.86 -5.00
C PRO A 248 -12.78 14.55 -4.88
N GLN A 249 -11.93 14.41 -5.91
CA GLN A 249 -10.68 15.16 -5.98
C GLN A 249 -10.99 16.67 -6.06
N PHE A 250 -10.17 17.49 -5.42
CA PHE A 250 -10.28 18.94 -5.52
C PHE A 250 -9.92 19.41 -6.93
N ASP A 251 -10.63 20.43 -7.43
CA ASP A 251 -10.30 21.10 -8.69
C ASP A 251 -9.01 21.94 -8.58
N ASP A 252 -8.49 22.13 -7.37
CA ASP A 252 -7.22 22.79 -7.10
C ASP A 252 -6.04 21.87 -7.44
N ASN A 253 -5.38 22.15 -8.57
CA ASN A 253 -4.23 21.38 -9.05
C ASN A 253 -3.00 21.40 -8.12
N SER A 254 -3.00 22.21 -7.06
CA SER A 254 -1.96 22.17 -6.03
C SER A 254 -2.09 20.99 -5.06
N ILE A 255 -3.22 20.28 -5.09
CA ILE A 255 -3.50 19.10 -4.26
C ILE A 255 -3.64 17.86 -5.15
N VAL A 256 -2.80 16.87 -4.89
CA VAL A 256 -2.81 15.61 -5.64
C VAL A 256 -3.42 14.50 -4.81
N ARG A 257 -4.51 13.90 -5.29
CA ARG A 257 -5.11 12.71 -4.68
C ARG A 257 -4.17 11.52 -4.80
N THR A 258 -3.75 10.98 -3.67
CA THR A 258 -2.92 9.76 -3.61
C THR A 258 -3.70 8.57 -3.11
N LYS A 259 -3.13 7.39 -3.38
CA LYS A 259 -3.62 6.11 -2.87
C LYS A 259 -2.59 5.53 -1.91
N MET A 260 -3.06 4.92 -0.84
CA MET A 260 -2.27 4.19 0.14
C MET A 260 -2.98 2.90 0.50
N SER A 261 -2.20 1.89 0.86
CA SER A 261 -2.65 0.61 1.39
C SER A 261 -1.67 0.23 2.48
N PHE A 262 -2.06 0.28 3.74
CA PHE A 262 -1.25 -0.18 4.87
C PHE A 262 -2.07 -1.09 5.77
N CYS A 263 -1.41 -2.09 6.31
CA CYS A 263 -1.96 -2.93 7.36
C CYS A 263 -0.89 -3.22 8.40
N TYR A 264 -1.27 -3.09 9.66
CA TYR A 264 -0.45 -3.40 10.83
C TYR A 264 -1.09 -4.57 11.56
N ILE A 265 -0.27 -5.51 11.98
CA ILE A 265 -0.63 -6.62 12.84
C ILE A 265 0.17 -6.49 14.14
N PHE A 266 -0.55 -6.52 15.25
CA PHE A 266 0.00 -6.41 16.61
C PHE A 266 -0.18 -7.74 17.32
N ARG A 267 0.88 -8.27 17.93
CA ARG A 267 0.80 -9.51 18.71
C ARG A 267 1.54 -9.36 20.03
N PRO A 268 1.14 -10.08 21.10
CA PRO A 268 1.92 -10.11 22.33
C PRO A 268 3.35 -10.57 22.03
N GLY A 269 4.32 -9.87 22.61
CA GLY A 269 5.74 -10.15 22.48
C GLY A 269 6.18 -11.37 23.27
N LYS A 270 7.49 -11.65 23.21
CA LYS A 270 8.08 -12.78 23.96
C LYS A 270 8.18 -12.51 25.46
N LEU A 271 8.36 -11.25 25.83
CA LEU A 271 8.40 -10.81 27.22
C LEU A 271 7.04 -10.22 27.62
N ALA A 272 6.79 -10.15 28.93
CA ALA A 272 5.66 -9.43 29.47
C ALA A 272 5.71 -7.94 29.04
N ASP A 273 4.53 -7.34 28.89
CA ASP A 273 4.37 -5.92 28.53
C ASP A 273 5.09 -5.51 27.26
N GLN A 274 5.13 -6.41 26.27
CA GLN A 274 5.65 -6.11 24.94
C GLN A 274 4.63 -6.47 23.87
N VAL A 275 4.61 -5.66 22.81
CA VAL A 275 3.85 -5.92 21.59
C VAL A 275 4.82 -5.97 20.42
N GLU A 276 4.85 -7.10 19.73
CA GLU A 276 5.51 -7.23 18.44
C GLU A 276 4.60 -6.64 17.35
N ILE A 277 5.15 -5.74 16.54
CA ILE A 277 4.48 -5.08 15.44
C ILE A 277 5.02 -5.64 14.13
N PHE A 278 4.12 -5.92 13.20
CA PHE A 278 4.44 -6.14 11.80
C PHE A 278 3.55 -5.24 10.95
N MET A 279 4.10 -4.69 9.89
CA MET A 279 3.36 -3.89 8.94
C MET A 279 3.79 -4.16 7.52
N GLU A 280 2.85 -4.03 6.61
CA GLU A 280 3.10 -3.94 5.18
C GLU A 280 2.27 -2.83 4.56
N GLY A 281 2.81 -2.21 3.52
CA GLY A 281 2.02 -1.28 2.74
C GLY A 281 2.73 -0.64 1.57
N ALA A 282 2.02 0.28 0.92
CA ALA A 282 2.50 1.05 -0.22
C ALA A 282 1.71 2.36 -0.34
N THR A 283 2.36 3.36 -0.93
CA THR A 283 1.74 4.61 -1.39
C THR A 283 1.95 4.75 -2.90
N CYS A 284 0.89 5.06 -3.65
CA CYS A 284 0.96 5.32 -5.07
C CYS A 284 1.52 6.73 -5.28
N GLY A 285 2.67 6.84 -5.94
CA GLY A 285 3.22 8.13 -6.37
C GLY A 285 4.48 8.64 -5.68
N SER A 286 5.18 7.83 -4.87
CA SER A 286 6.54 8.17 -4.42
C SER A 286 7.55 7.93 -5.55
N ARG A 287 7.54 8.80 -6.57
CA ARG A 287 8.62 8.91 -7.57
C ARG A 287 9.84 9.65 -7.00
N SER A 288 9.71 10.26 -5.82
CA SER A 288 10.80 10.78 -5.02
C SER A 288 11.25 9.73 -4.01
N GLU A 289 12.54 9.39 -4.06
CA GLU A 289 13.20 8.39 -3.20
C GLU A 289 13.35 8.80 -1.73
N GLU A 290 12.73 9.92 -1.34
CA GLU A 290 12.87 10.58 -0.05
C GLU A 290 11.48 10.78 0.57
N ASN A 291 11.34 10.28 1.80
CA ASN A 291 10.22 10.45 2.74
C ASN A 291 9.11 9.39 2.71
N LEU A 292 9.28 8.40 3.59
CA LEU A 292 8.25 7.46 4.08
C LEU A 292 7.18 8.10 5.00
N GLY A 293 7.04 9.43 4.95
CA GLY A 293 6.25 10.20 5.91
C GLY A 293 4.72 10.07 5.77
N ASP A 294 4.19 9.44 4.73
CA ASP A 294 2.77 9.64 4.40
C ASP A 294 1.81 8.54 4.93
N GLY A 295 2.32 7.38 5.34
CA GLY A 295 1.48 6.25 5.79
C GLY A 295 1.92 5.56 7.09
N SER A 296 3.11 5.88 7.57
CA SER A 296 3.73 5.25 8.75
C SER A 296 3.57 6.08 10.04
N GLU A 297 3.32 7.37 9.99
CA GLU A 297 3.46 8.22 11.18
C GLU A 297 2.49 7.87 12.35
N ALA A 298 1.32 7.26 12.12
CA ALA A 298 0.36 6.96 13.20
C ALA A 298 0.84 5.86 14.18
N VAL A 299 1.12 4.65 13.70
CA VAL A 299 1.62 3.55 14.56
C VAL A 299 3.05 3.81 14.99
N TRP A 300 3.84 4.43 14.11
CA TRP A 300 5.23 4.71 14.41
C TRP A 300 5.30 5.83 15.46
N GLY A 301 4.55 6.92 15.33
CA GLY A 301 4.48 7.98 16.34
C GLY A 301 4.07 7.49 17.73
N ILE A 302 3.13 6.54 17.82
CA ILE A 302 2.64 6.02 19.12
C ILE A 302 3.70 5.15 19.79
N ALA A 303 4.46 4.39 19.01
CA ALA A 303 5.56 3.58 19.51
C ALA A 303 6.76 4.39 20.06
N TRP A 304 6.80 5.70 19.79
CA TRP A 304 7.96 6.56 20.03
C TRP A 304 7.84 7.51 21.23
N ARG A 305 6.74 7.48 21.98
CA ARG A 305 6.58 8.23 23.24
C ARG A 305 6.39 7.28 24.41
#